data_AF-A0A4R5LX86-F1
#
_entry.id   AF-A0A4R5LX86-F1
#
_cell.length_a   1.000
_cell.length_b   1.000
_cell.length_c   1.000
_cell.angle_alpha   90.00
_cell.angle_beta   90.00
_cell.angle_gamma   90.00
#
_symmetry.space_group_name_H-M   'P 1'
#
loop_
_entity.id
_entity.type
_entity.pdbx_description
1 polymer ?
#
loop_
_entity_poly.entity_id
_entity_poly.type
_entity_poly.pdbx_seq_one_letter_code
_entity_poly.pdbx_strand_id
1 'polypeptide(L)'
;MEYTGLIKKYKVNRPLTEEERRHRLDPAKRLEVSPNYFSATIRMNSRYLEVVDKYYGWKGALTFVTGALLVICLGMSWIGVNLFFVQGVMGYTDDRAANMVFGGVPLLMDIALIAVLVWLISKECFRLTHYPIRLQRDLRMVHVFRLDGTVLSVPWDKAFFTLGR
;
A
#
# COMPACT_ATOMS: atom_id res chain seq x y z
N MET A 1 9.21 7.45 0.34
CA MET A 1 7.82 6.97 0.14
C MET A 1 6.88 7.87 0.91
N GLU A 2 5.97 8.56 0.24
CA GLU A 2 5.03 9.45 0.89
C GLU A 2 3.71 8.71 1.21
N TYR A 3 3.51 8.32 2.48
CA TYR A 3 2.32 7.59 2.94
C TYR A 3 1.14 8.50 3.37
N THR A 4 1.25 9.81 3.12
CA THR A 4 0.21 10.80 3.43
C THR A 4 -1.03 10.52 2.61
N GLY A 5 -2.14 10.22 3.28
CA GLY A 5 -3.42 9.81 2.72
C GLY A 5 -3.75 8.35 3.03
N LEU A 6 -2.74 7.45 3.08
CA LEU A 6 -2.92 6.03 3.37
C LEU A 6 -2.91 5.74 4.88
N ILE A 7 -1.86 6.21 5.57
CA ILE A 7 -1.67 6.00 7.02
C ILE A 7 -2.03 7.27 7.79
N LYS A 8 -1.48 8.41 7.34
CA LYS A 8 -1.72 9.72 7.96
C LYS A 8 -2.72 10.50 7.12
N LYS A 9 -3.85 10.90 7.70
CA LYS A 9 -4.84 11.74 6.99
C LYS A 9 -4.23 13.08 6.55
N TYR A 10 -4.71 13.59 5.42
CA TYR A 10 -4.35 14.94 4.96
C TYR A 10 -4.85 15.98 5.97
N LYS A 11 -3.99 16.96 6.29
CA LYS A 11 -4.38 18.13 7.10
C LYS A 11 -5.27 19.04 6.24
N VAL A 12 -6.45 19.38 6.74
CA VAL A 12 -7.40 20.29 6.09
C VAL A 12 -7.14 21.73 6.57
N ASN A 13 -7.30 22.72 5.69
CA ASN A 13 -7.12 24.15 6.00
C ASN A 13 -5.75 24.53 6.59
N ARG A 14 -4.70 23.78 6.26
CA ARG A 14 -3.34 24.17 6.64
C ARG A 14 -2.77 25.19 5.65
N PRO A 15 -1.86 26.08 6.10
CA PRO A 15 -1.10 26.91 5.17
C PRO A 15 -0.17 26.08 4.28
N LEU A 16 0.16 26.64 3.13
CA LEU A 16 1.22 26.12 2.25
C LEU A 16 2.58 26.27 2.94
N THR A 17 3.39 25.23 2.87
CA THR A 17 4.78 25.25 3.33
C THR A 17 5.67 26.01 2.33
N GLU A 18 6.83 26.47 2.79
CA GLU A 18 7.79 27.17 1.92
C GLU A 18 8.29 26.30 0.76
N GLU A 19 8.46 25.00 0.97
CA GLU A 19 8.86 24.07 -0.10
C GLU A 19 7.78 23.94 -1.17
N GLU A 20 6.50 23.83 -0.78
CA GLU A 20 5.38 23.77 -1.74
C GLU A 20 5.27 25.06 -2.56
N ARG A 21 5.57 26.20 -1.94
CA ARG A 21 5.62 27.50 -2.63
C ARG A 21 6.78 27.55 -3.62
N ARG A 22 7.96 27.05 -3.25
CA ARG A 22 9.15 27.01 -4.12
C ARG A 22 8.97 26.08 -5.31
N HIS A 23 8.29 24.94 -5.13
CA HIS A 23 8.05 23.95 -6.18
C HIS A 23 6.69 24.10 -6.88
N ARG A 24 6.08 25.29 -6.80
CA ARG A 24 4.83 25.59 -7.48
C ARG A 24 4.98 25.37 -8.99
N LEU A 25 4.04 24.62 -9.55
CA LEU A 25 3.89 24.45 -10.99
C LEU A 25 2.80 25.40 -11.48
N ASP A 26 3.15 26.22 -12.46
CA ASP A 26 2.18 27.06 -13.15
C ASP A 26 1.56 26.27 -14.32
N PRO A 27 0.24 25.98 -14.28
CA PRO A 27 -0.40 25.24 -15.37
C PRO A 27 -0.39 25.96 -16.71
N ALA A 28 -0.23 27.29 -16.73
CA ALA A 28 -0.15 28.08 -17.95
C ALA A 28 1.24 28.03 -18.61
N LYS A 29 2.27 27.60 -17.87
CA LYS A 29 3.64 27.57 -18.35
C LYS A 29 4.05 26.17 -18.76
N ARG A 30 4.35 25.99 -20.06
CA ARG A 30 5.00 24.78 -20.53
C ARG A 30 6.47 24.80 -20.08
N LEU A 31 6.91 23.71 -19.46
CA LEU A 31 8.30 23.50 -19.09
C LEU A 31 9.03 22.77 -20.23
N GLU A 32 10.27 23.16 -20.51
CA GLU A 32 11.15 22.52 -21.50
C GLU A 32 11.81 21.28 -20.90
N VAL A 33 11.00 20.32 -20.48
CA VAL A 33 11.44 19.04 -19.93
C VAL A 33 10.86 17.91 -20.75
N SER A 34 11.66 16.86 -20.97
CA SER A 34 11.17 15.63 -21.61
C SER A 34 10.10 14.99 -20.72
N PRO A 35 8.88 14.73 -21.22
CA PRO A 35 7.85 14.07 -20.44
C PRO A 35 8.33 12.69 -19.99
N ASN A 36 8.33 12.44 -18.68
CA ASN A 36 8.54 11.11 -18.16
C ASN A 36 7.18 10.52 -17.77
N TYR A 37 6.82 9.41 -18.41
CA TYR A 37 5.51 8.80 -18.23
C TYR A 37 5.40 7.97 -16.94
N PHE A 38 6.52 7.48 -16.37
CA PHE A 38 6.59 6.66 -15.13
C PHE A 38 5.50 5.57 -15.01
N SER A 39 5.01 5.05 -16.13
CA SER A 39 3.82 4.18 -16.21
C SER A 39 2.60 4.70 -15.44
N ALA A 40 2.49 6.03 -15.31
CA ALA A 40 1.48 6.69 -14.50
C ALA A 40 0.21 7.03 -15.29
N THR A 41 0.24 6.99 -16.63
CA THR A 41 -0.93 7.32 -17.45
C THR A 41 -1.83 6.10 -17.62
N ILE A 42 -3.08 6.23 -17.20
CA ILE A 42 -4.11 5.20 -17.38
C ILE A 42 -4.77 5.37 -18.75
N ARG A 43 -5.19 6.61 -19.07
CA ARG A 43 -5.87 6.93 -20.32
C ARG A 43 -5.65 8.39 -20.69
N MET A 44 -5.48 8.64 -21.98
CA MET A 44 -5.37 9.99 -22.53
C MET A 44 -6.26 10.13 -23.76
N ASN A 45 -6.97 11.25 -23.85
CA ASN A 45 -7.68 11.66 -25.06
C ASN A 45 -7.68 13.20 -25.16
N SER A 46 -8.46 13.76 -26.08
CA SER A 46 -8.57 15.21 -26.28
C SER A 46 -9.24 15.94 -25.11
N ARG A 47 -10.17 15.28 -24.39
CA ARG A 47 -10.96 15.87 -23.30
C ARG A 47 -10.30 15.76 -21.93
N TYR A 48 -9.61 14.66 -21.65
CA TYR A 48 -8.99 14.41 -20.34
C TYR A 48 -7.70 13.59 -20.41
N LEU A 49 -6.95 13.70 -19.31
CA LEU A 49 -5.83 12.82 -18.96
C LEU A 49 -6.16 12.16 -17.62
N GLU A 50 -6.09 10.84 -17.56
CA GLU A 50 -6.19 10.05 -16.33
C GLU A 50 -4.83 9.51 -15.96
N VAL A 51 -4.44 9.78 -14.71
CA VAL A 51 -3.19 9.30 -14.13
C VAL A 51 -3.46 8.49 -12.87
N VAL A 52 -2.57 7.55 -12.57
CA VAL A 52 -2.55 6.80 -11.32
C VAL A 52 -2.17 7.71 -10.14
N ASP A 53 -2.49 7.25 -8.95
CA ASP A 53 -2.05 7.86 -7.71
C ASP A 53 -0.60 7.50 -7.37
N LYS A 54 -0.02 8.27 -6.45
CA LYS A 54 1.35 8.07 -5.97
C LYS A 54 1.61 6.69 -5.33
N TYR A 55 0.58 5.97 -4.88
CA TYR A 55 0.76 4.64 -4.29
C TYR A 55 0.95 3.55 -5.35
N TYR A 56 0.57 3.79 -6.60
CA TYR A 56 0.62 2.80 -7.67
C TYR A 56 1.98 2.11 -7.79
N GLY A 57 3.07 2.88 -7.77
CA GLY A 57 4.42 2.33 -7.91
C GLY A 57 4.88 1.41 -6.77
N TRP A 58 4.24 1.49 -5.60
CA TRP A 58 4.56 0.67 -4.42
C TRP A 58 3.50 -0.38 -4.09
N LYS A 59 2.40 -0.42 -4.87
CA LYS A 59 1.36 -1.42 -4.66
C LYS A 59 1.91 -2.82 -4.89
N GLY A 60 1.54 -3.72 -4.01
CA GLY A 60 1.97 -5.11 -4.00
C GLY A 60 3.29 -5.33 -3.27
N ALA A 61 4.04 -4.28 -2.92
CA ALA A 61 5.28 -4.45 -2.15
C ALA A 61 5.00 -5.02 -0.75
N LEU A 62 3.93 -4.56 -0.09
CA LEU A 62 3.53 -5.09 1.21
C LEU A 62 3.09 -6.55 1.07
N THR A 63 2.25 -6.86 0.09
CA THR A 63 1.77 -8.22 -0.22
C THR A 63 2.91 -9.16 -0.55
N PHE A 64 3.91 -8.70 -1.31
CA PHE A 64 5.08 -9.51 -1.65
C PHE A 64 5.91 -9.85 -0.40
N VAL A 65 6.27 -8.87 0.42
CA VAL A 65 7.07 -9.08 1.63
C VAL A 65 6.31 -9.94 2.65
N THR A 66 5.05 -9.60 2.91
CA THR A 66 4.23 -10.34 3.88
C THR A 66 3.87 -11.73 3.38
N GLY A 67 3.65 -11.92 2.08
CA GLY A 67 3.42 -13.22 1.46
C GLY A 67 4.64 -14.12 1.54
N ALA A 68 5.85 -13.59 1.30
CA ALA A 68 7.09 -14.34 1.48
C ALA A 68 7.28 -14.78 2.94
N LEU A 69 7.05 -13.88 3.90
CA LEU A 69 7.08 -14.20 5.33
C LEU A 69 6.02 -15.24 5.71
N LEU A 70 4.82 -15.16 5.14
CA LEU A 70 3.75 -16.13 5.38
C LEU A 70 4.17 -17.53 4.95
N VAL A 71 4.81 -17.68 3.78
CA VAL A 71 5.32 -18.98 3.30
C VAL A 71 6.35 -19.56 4.26
N ILE A 72 7.25 -18.72 4.79
CA ILE A 72 8.25 -19.15 5.78
C ILE A 72 7.55 -19.60 7.07
N CYS A 73 6.59 -18.83 7.58
CA CYS A 73 5.82 -19.20 8.77
C CYS A 73 5.06 -20.51 8.57
N LEU A 74 4.44 -20.73 7.41
CA LEU A 74 3.76 -22.00 7.10
C LEU A 74 4.74 -23.19 7.12
N GLY A 75 5.98 -23.01 6.64
CA GLY A 75 7.04 -24.02 6.75
C GLY A 75 7.47 -24.29 8.20
N MET A 76 7.59 -23.24 9.01
CA MET A 76 7.92 -23.36 10.45
C MET A 76 6.79 -24.04 11.23
N SER A 77 5.53 -23.66 10.95
CA SER A 77 4.34 -24.33 11.45
C SER A 77 4.34 -25.82 11.14
N TRP A 78 4.72 -26.24 9.93
CA TRP A 78 4.81 -27.66 9.57
C TRP A 78 5.79 -28.42 10.49
N ILE A 79 6.97 -27.85 10.72
CA ILE A 79 7.97 -28.43 11.63
C ILE A 79 7.43 -28.46 13.07
N GLY A 80 6.83 -27.36 13.54
CA GLY A 80 6.25 -27.25 14.88
C GLY A 80 5.12 -28.24 15.13
N VAL A 81 4.23 -28.44 14.15
CA VAL A 81 3.17 -29.46 14.18
C VAL A 81 3.77 -30.86 14.27
N ASN A 82 4.82 -31.16 13.50
CA ASN A 82 5.48 -32.46 13.55
C ASN A 82 6.11 -32.73 14.93
N LEU A 83 6.87 -31.75 15.45
CA LEU A 83 7.49 -31.86 16.78
C LEU A 83 6.43 -32.01 17.89
N PHE A 84 5.37 -31.19 17.86
CA PHE A 84 4.35 -31.20 18.90
C PHE A 84 3.44 -32.43 18.81
N PHE A 85 2.77 -32.65 17.68
CA PHE A 85 1.76 -33.71 17.55
C PHE A 85 2.39 -35.09 17.32
N VAL A 86 3.38 -35.21 16.44
CA VAL A 86 3.95 -36.52 16.10
C VAL A 86 4.94 -36.95 17.17
N GLN A 87 5.92 -36.10 17.52
CA GLN A 87 6.99 -36.49 18.45
C GLN A 87 6.63 -36.26 19.93
N GLY A 88 5.82 -35.23 20.24
CA GLY A 88 5.38 -34.92 21.60
C GLY A 88 4.10 -35.64 22.03
N VAL A 89 3.03 -35.62 21.22
CA VAL A 89 1.76 -36.25 21.60
C VAL A 89 1.77 -37.76 21.32
N MET A 90 2.24 -38.16 20.13
CA MET A 90 2.20 -39.56 19.65
C MET A 90 3.54 -40.31 19.77
N GLY A 91 4.63 -39.63 20.14
CA GLY A 91 5.99 -40.19 20.17
C GLY A 91 6.36 -40.93 21.46
N TYR A 92 7.55 -41.53 21.46
CA TYR A 92 8.10 -42.29 22.59
C TYR A 92 8.49 -41.40 23.78
N THR A 93 8.59 -42.00 24.97
CA THR A 93 8.51 -41.30 26.27
C THR A 93 9.71 -40.44 26.66
N ASP A 94 10.91 -40.71 26.14
CA ASP A 94 12.15 -40.11 26.70
C ASP A 94 12.24 -38.59 26.49
N ASP A 95 11.79 -38.08 25.34
CA ASP A 95 11.86 -36.63 25.02
C ASP A 95 10.48 -35.96 24.93
N ARG A 96 9.43 -36.64 25.39
CA ARG A 96 8.04 -36.25 25.16
C ARG A 96 7.72 -34.84 25.67
N ALA A 97 8.12 -34.55 26.91
CA ALA A 97 7.86 -33.26 27.55
C ALA A 97 8.63 -32.12 26.85
N ALA A 98 9.88 -32.38 26.45
CA ALA A 98 10.69 -31.42 25.72
C ALA A 98 10.05 -31.11 24.35
N ASN A 99 9.66 -32.12 23.59
CA ASN A 99 9.02 -31.95 22.27
C ASN A 99 7.67 -31.23 22.36
N MET A 100 6.89 -31.45 23.42
CA MET A 100 5.66 -30.70 23.67
C MET A 100 5.91 -29.21 23.92
N VAL A 101 6.93 -28.86 24.70
CA VAL A 101 7.25 -27.45 24.99
C VAL A 101 7.91 -26.77 23.78
N PHE A 102 8.94 -27.40 23.21
CA PHE A 102 9.69 -26.87 22.07
C PHE A 102 8.91 -26.88 20.75
N GLY A 103 7.92 -27.78 20.59
CA GLY A 103 6.99 -27.74 19.46
C GLY A 103 5.81 -26.80 19.71
N GLY A 104 5.20 -26.87 20.90
CA GLY A 104 3.94 -26.20 21.20
C GLY A 104 4.06 -24.69 21.40
N VAL A 105 5.05 -24.23 22.16
CA VAL A 105 5.22 -22.79 22.43
C VAL A 105 5.55 -22.01 21.15
N PRO A 106 6.51 -22.44 20.30
CA PRO A 106 6.75 -21.77 19.03
C PRO A 106 5.57 -21.85 18.07
N LEU A 107 4.83 -22.97 18.04
CA LEU A 107 3.64 -23.11 17.19
C LEU A 107 2.56 -22.08 17.57
N LEU A 108 2.31 -21.87 18.87
CA LEU A 108 1.35 -20.86 19.32
C LEU A 108 1.77 -19.44 18.93
N MET A 109 3.06 -19.12 19.07
CA MET A 109 3.61 -17.83 18.64
C MET A 109 3.51 -17.64 17.13
N ASP A 110 3.78 -18.69 16.36
CA ASP A 110 3.74 -18.68 14.90
C ASP A 110 2.31 -18.49 14.38
N ILE A 111 1.30 -19.13 15.01
CA ILE A 111 -0.12 -18.89 14.70
C ILE A 111 -0.49 -17.41 14.89
N ALA A 112 -0.05 -16.80 16.00
CA ALA A 112 -0.30 -15.38 16.25
C ALA A 112 0.37 -14.49 15.19
N LEU A 113 1.60 -14.82 14.78
CA LEU A 113 2.31 -14.11 13.72
C LEU A 113 1.61 -14.26 12.37
N ILE A 114 1.18 -15.47 11.99
CA ILE A 114 0.42 -15.74 10.78
C ILE A 114 -0.86 -14.89 10.76
N ALA A 115 -1.58 -14.80 11.88
CA ALA A 115 -2.78 -13.97 11.97
C ALA A 115 -2.49 -12.49 11.68
N VAL A 116 -1.38 -11.95 12.20
CA VAL A 116 -0.92 -10.57 11.92
C VAL A 116 -0.55 -10.40 10.44
N LEU A 117 0.18 -11.35 9.86
CA LEU A 117 0.59 -11.31 8.45
C LEU A 117 -0.62 -11.36 7.51
N VAL A 118 -1.59 -12.24 7.77
CA VAL A 118 -2.84 -12.33 7.01
C VAL A 118 -3.64 -11.03 7.12
N TRP A 119 -3.70 -10.44 8.32
CA TRP A 119 -4.34 -9.14 8.52
C TRP A 119 -3.67 -8.03 7.71
N LEU A 120 -2.33 -8.02 7.63
CA LEU A 120 -1.56 -7.06 6.83
C LEU A 120 -1.80 -7.24 5.33
N ILE A 121 -1.73 -8.46 4.81
CA ILE A 121 -2.02 -8.78 3.39
C ILE A 121 -3.43 -8.30 3.02
N SER A 122 -4.39 -8.54 3.91
CA SER A 122 -5.79 -8.14 3.71
C SER A 122 -5.96 -6.62 3.58
N LYS A 123 -5.02 -5.80 4.08
CA LYS A 123 -5.07 -4.34 3.88
C LYS A 123 -4.75 -3.91 2.46
N GLU A 124 -4.03 -4.73 1.69
CA GLU A 124 -3.63 -4.40 0.32
C GLU A 124 -4.45 -5.18 -0.73
N CYS A 125 -4.68 -6.48 -0.54
CA CYS A 125 -5.38 -7.33 -1.52
C CYS A 125 -6.86 -6.98 -1.75
N PHE A 126 -7.55 -6.44 -0.75
CA PHE A 126 -8.97 -6.08 -0.85
C PHE A 126 -9.20 -4.59 -1.17
N ARG A 127 -8.24 -3.96 -1.84
CA ARG A 127 -8.34 -2.56 -2.28
C ARG A 127 -8.21 -2.45 -3.80
N LEU A 128 -8.68 -1.33 -4.35
CA LEU A 128 -8.51 -1.02 -5.78
C LEU A 128 -7.04 -1.07 -6.16
N THR A 129 -6.71 -1.45 -7.40
CA THR A 129 -5.32 -1.53 -7.88
C THR A 129 -4.67 -0.15 -8.01
N HIS A 130 -5.45 0.88 -8.33
CA HIS A 130 -5.02 2.27 -8.44
C HIS A 130 -6.18 3.21 -8.11
N TYR A 131 -5.85 4.45 -7.72
CA TYR A 131 -6.83 5.50 -7.43
C TYR A 131 -6.69 6.62 -8.46
N PRO A 132 -7.52 6.66 -9.52
CA PRO A 132 -7.29 7.55 -10.65
C PRO A 132 -7.49 9.03 -10.28
N ILE A 133 -6.64 9.88 -10.85
CA ILE A 133 -6.78 11.34 -10.87
C ILE A 133 -7.07 11.74 -12.32
N ARG A 134 -8.25 12.32 -12.56
CA ARG A 134 -8.66 12.80 -13.88
C ARG A 134 -8.46 14.30 -13.98
N LEU A 135 -7.61 14.69 -14.91
CA LEU A 135 -7.34 16.05 -15.35
C LEU A 135 -8.22 16.33 -16.57
N GLN A 136 -9.38 16.95 -16.33
CA GLN A 136 -10.37 17.23 -17.35
C GLN A 136 -10.14 18.64 -17.94
N ARG A 137 -9.74 18.69 -19.22
CA ARG A 137 -9.29 19.92 -19.89
C ARG A 137 -10.43 20.75 -20.44
N ASP A 138 -11.49 20.11 -20.93
CA ASP A 138 -12.66 20.79 -21.51
C ASP A 138 -13.43 21.59 -20.45
N LEU A 139 -13.65 21.02 -19.28
CA LEU A 139 -14.32 21.69 -18.15
C LEU A 139 -13.38 22.41 -17.20
N ARG A 140 -12.05 22.32 -17.40
CA ARG A 140 -11.03 22.80 -16.45
C ARG A 140 -11.32 22.31 -15.02
N MET A 141 -11.51 21.00 -14.86
CA MET A 141 -11.79 20.35 -13.57
C MET A 141 -10.74 19.28 -13.27
N VAL A 142 -10.43 19.13 -11.98
CA VAL A 142 -9.60 18.05 -11.45
C VAL A 142 -10.48 17.15 -10.60
N HIS A 143 -10.56 15.87 -10.95
CA HIS A 143 -11.27 14.86 -10.17
C HIS A 143 -10.26 13.91 -9.53
N VAL A 144 -10.31 13.79 -8.21
CA VAL A 144 -9.43 12.92 -7.42
C VAL A 144 -10.30 11.83 -6.80
N PHE A 145 -10.08 10.58 -7.22
CA PHE A 145 -10.73 9.43 -6.60
C PHE A 145 -10.01 9.10 -5.27
N ARG A 146 -10.76 9.08 -4.17
CA ARG A 146 -10.20 8.90 -2.82
C ARG A 146 -10.21 7.43 -2.40
N LEU A 147 -9.44 7.13 -1.35
CA LEU A 147 -9.35 5.79 -0.76
C LEU A 147 -10.68 5.30 -0.16
N ASP A 148 -11.57 6.22 0.21
CA ASP A 148 -12.90 5.93 0.75
C ASP A 148 -13.95 5.67 -0.35
N GLY A 149 -13.57 5.72 -1.62
CA GLY A 149 -14.47 5.55 -2.77
C GLY A 149 -15.19 6.83 -3.20
N THR A 150 -14.99 7.96 -2.50
CA THR A 150 -15.58 9.24 -2.89
C THR A 150 -14.74 9.95 -3.95
N VAL A 151 -15.33 10.90 -4.68
CA VAL A 151 -14.64 11.70 -5.69
C VAL A 151 -14.61 13.16 -5.24
N LEU A 152 -13.40 13.70 -5.11
CA LEU A 152 -13.18 15.14 -4.91
C LEU A 152 -13.07 15.82 -6.26
N SER A 153 -13.94 16.79 -6.54
CA SER A 153 -13.90 17.58 -7.77
C SER A 153 -13.55 19.03 -7.44
N VAL A 154 -12.51 19.56 -8.06
CA VAL A 154 -12.02 20.93 -7.83
C VAL A 154 -11.81 21.64 -9.17
N PRO A 155 -12.24 22.90 -9.33
CA PRO A 155 -11.87 23.70 -10.49
C PRO A 155 -10.37 23.86 -10.60
N TRP A 156 -9.84 23.66 -11.81
CA TRP A 156 -8.42 23.75 -12.13
C TRP A 156 -7.81 25.08 -11.68
N ASP A 157 -8.55 26.16 -11.85
CA ASP A 157 -8.11 27.52 -11.53
C ASP A 157 -8.00 27.79 -10.02
N LYS A 158 -8.64 26.96 -9.20
CA LYS A 158 -8.56 27.01 -7.73
C LYS A 158 -7.55 26.02 -7.17
N ALA A 159 -7.04 25.11 -8.00
CA ALA A 159 -6.07 24.10 -7.56
C ALA A 159 -4.65 24.68 -7.52
N PHE A 160 -3.91 24.34 -6.46
CA PHE A 160 -2.50 24.67 -6.34
C PHE A 160 -1.66 23.46 -6.74
N PHE A 161 -1.03 23.51 -7.91
CA PHE A 161 -0.15 22.45 -8.38
C PHE A 161 1.27 22.67 -7.85
N THR A 162 1.86 21.63 -7.27
CA THR A 162 3.22 21.66 -6.74
C THR A 162 3.81 20.26 -6.80
N LEU A 163 5.13 20.16 -6.89
CA LEU A 163 5.81 18.87 -6.83
C LEU A 163 5.83 18.35 -5.39
N GLY A 164 5.40 17.10 -5.22
CA GLY A 164 5.52 16.38 -3.95
C GLY A 164 6.96 16.04 -3.61
N ARG A 165 7.19 15.71 -2.34
CA ARG A 165 8.45 15.16 -1.82
C ARG A 165 8.58 13.66 -2.13
#